data_AF-A0A1T4XEF9-F1
#
_entry.id   AF-A0A1T4XEF9-F1
#
_cell.length_a   1.000
_cell.length_b   1.000
_cell.length_c   1.000
_cell.angle_alpha   90.00
_cell.angle_beta   90.00
_cell.angle_gamma   90.00
#
_symmetry.space_group_name_H-M   'P 1'
#
loop_
_entity.id
_entity.type
_entity.pdbx_description
1 polymer ?
#
loop_
_entity_poly.entity_id
_entity_poly.type
_entity_poly.pdbx_seq_one_letter_code
_entity_poly.pdbx_strand_id
1 'polypeptide(L)'
;MKSRRNYSDIPIPEVGRLRTNFSAFDLQKDLKRLKAERGFIFHSTTVQEVIAAHHKARRQFKTDKLRWRVSGGARRSLGWVPFKASAAKWKSGQVYFAGHYFKVWDSYGLAQFAFRSGSFSQDARGRWYFNIVVEAAQATSSATGEVGIDLGLKTTATCSNGLKLESEQFYRELEPKLAVAQRANKKQRVKA
;
A
#
# COMPACT_ATOMS: atom_id res chain seq x y z
N MET A 1 -33.40 -2.18 -13.09
CA MET A 1 -32.18 -2.27 -12.24
C MET A 1 -31.98 -0.91 -11.55
N LYS A 2 -32.43 -0.74 -10.30
CA LYS A 2 -32.38 0.57 -9.60
C LYS A 2 -30.92 0.95 -9.31
N SER A 3 -30.46 2.05 -9.90
CA SER A 3 -29.21 2.74 -9.57
C SER A 3 -29.06 2.83 -8.06
N ARG A 4 -28.04 2.17 -7.48
CA ARG A 4 -27.71 2.30 -6.06
C ARG A 4 -27.18 3.72 -5.85
N ARG A 5 -28.04 4.61 -5.32
CA ARG A 5 -27.66 5.99 -4.98
C ARG A 5 -26.49 5.98 -3.99
N ASN A 6 -25.45 6.77 -4.28
CA ASN A 6 -24.22 6.86 -3.48
C ASN A 6 -24.41 7.83 -2.30
N TYR A 7 -25.07 7.39 -1.24
CA TYR A 7 -25.27 8.20 -0.03
C TYR A 7 -23.97 8.37 0.75
N SER A 8 -23.79 9.51 1.42
CA SER A 8 -22.63 9.94 2.23
C SER A 8 -23.09 10.82 3.41
N ASP A 9 -22.98 10.32 4.63
CA ASP A 9 -23.19 11.09 5.86
C ASP A 9 -21.99 11.97 6.23
N ILE A 10 -22.21 13.29 6.22
CA ILE A 10 -21.24 14.28 6.67
C ILE A 10 -21.69 14.85 8.02
N PRO A 11 -20.84 14.84 9.06
CA PRO A 11 -21.14 15.55 10.29
C PRO A 11 -20.95 17.05 10.07
N ILE A 12 -22.02 17.82 10.27
CA ILE A 12 -22.01 19.27 10.26
C ILE A 12 -22.14 19.72 11.72
N PRO A 13 -21.20 20.53 12.25
CA PRO A 13 -21.34 21.11 13.58
C PRO A 13 -22.72 21.76 13.74
N GLU A 14 -23.36 21.56 14.90
CA GLU A 14 -24.67 22.14 15.27
C GLU A 14 -25.89 21.60 14.48
N VAL A 15 -25.71 21.04 13.29
CA VAL A 15 -26.80 20.54 12.42
C VAL A 15 -26.97 19.01 12.50
N GLY A 16 -25.95 18.28 12.96
CA GLY A 16 -25.98 16.81 13.06
C GLY A 16 -25.37 16.12 11.85
N ARG A 17 -25.93 14.98 11.41
CA ARG A 17 -25.45 14.24 10.23
C ARG A 17 -26.32 14.55 9.02
N LEU A 18 -25.71 15.08 7.96
CA LEU A 18 -26.39 15.35 6.71
C LEU A 18 -26.06 14.27 5.70
N ARG A 19 -27.11 13.60 5.19
CA ARG A 19 -26.99 12.54 4.20
C ARG A 19 -26.95 13.14 2.80
N THR A 20 -25.77 13.18 2.22
CA THR A 20 -25.49 13.77 0.89
C THR A 20 -25.24 12.70 -0.16
N ASN A 21 -25.38 13.04 -1.44
CA ASN A 21 -25.01 12.14 -2.55
C ASN A 21 -23.84 12.75 -3.33
N PHE A 22 -22.61 12.60 -2.83
CA PHE A 22 -21.44 13.02 -3.60
C PHE A 22 -20.92 11.88 -4.47
N SER A 23 -20.88 12.12 -5.77
CA SER A 23 -20.12 11.27 -6.70
C SER A 23 -18.62 11.55 -6.55
N ALA A 24 -17.79 10.68 -7.12
CA ALA A 24 -16.35 10.94 -7.22
C ALA A 24 -16.06 12.24 -8.00
N PHE A 25 -16.92 12.60 -8.95
CA PHE A 25 -16.79 13.80 -9.77
C PHE A 25 -17.06 15.08 -8.97
N ASP A 26 -18.05 15.05 -8.07
CA ASP A 26 -18.38 16.21 -7.22
C ASP A 26 -17.22 16.51 -6.25
N LEU A 27 -16.68 15.47 -5.60
CA LEU A 27 -15.53 15.61 -4.71
C LEU A 27 -14.27 16.14 -5.43
N GLN A 28 -14.10 15.83 -6.72
CA GLN A 28 -12.97 16.31 -7.48
C GLN A 28 -12.98 17.83 -7.65
N LYS A 29 -14.15 18.45 -7.78
CA LYS A 29 -14.28 19.92 -7.89
C LYS A 29 -13.90 20.57 -6.56
N ASP A 30 -14.45 20.09 -5.45
CA ASP A 30 -14.20 20.64 -4.11
C ASP A 30 -12.74 20.48 -3.69
N LEU A 31 -12.15 19.31 -3.91
CA LEU A 31 -10.76 19.05 -3.53
C LEU A 31 -9.76 19.82 -4.40
N LYS A 32 -10.08 20.14 -5.66
CA LYS A 32 -9.25 21.01 -6.49
C LYS A 32 -9.12 22.40 -5.87
N ARG A 33 -10.23 22.96 -5.36
CA ARG A 33 -10.24 24.25 -4.65
C ARG A 33 -9.43 24.18 -3.36
N LEU A 34 -9.71 23.20 -2.50
CA LEU A 34 -9.00 23.03 -1.22
C LEU A 34 -7.48 22.84 -1.41
N LYS A 35 -7.07 22.17 -2.49
CA LYS A 35 -5.64 22.02 -2.82
C LYS A 35 -4.97 23.37 -3.07
N ALA A 36 -5.61 24.24 -3.83
CA ALA A 36 -5.09 25.58 -4.12
C ALA A 36 -5.03 26.44 -2.86
N GLU A 37 -6.09 26.43 -2.05
CA GLU A 37 -6.16 27.20 -0.79
C GLU A 37 -5.11 26.76 0.24
N ARG A 38 -4.82 25.46 0.33
CA ARG A 38 -3.87 24.91 1.32
C ARG A 38 -2.43 24.81 0.82
N GLY A 39 -2.15 25.20 -0.42
CA GLY A 39 -0.80 25.15 -0.99
C GLY A 39 -0.18 23.75 -1.03
N PHE A 40 -0.99 22.69 -1.22
CA PHE A 40 -0.45 21.32 -1.24
C PHE A 40 0.47 21.09 -2.45
N ILE A 41 1.67 20.60 -2.17
CA ILE A 41 2.74 20.32 -3.15
C ILE A 41 2.36 19.17 -4.12
N PHE A 42 1.41 18.31 -3.74
CA PHE A 42 1.05 17.12 -4.51
C PHE A 42 0.54 17.44 -5.92
N HIS A 43 0.82 16.58 -6.89
CA HIS A 43 0.23 16.71 -8.23
C HIS A 43 -1.29 16.44 -8.19
N SER A 44 -2.05 17.02 -9.13
CA SER A 44 -3.51 16.82 -9.21
C SER A 44 -3.91 15.35 -9.36
N THR A 45 -3.06 14.55 -10.01
CA THR A 45 -3.29 13.10 -10.19
C THR A 45 -3.32 12.35 -8.87
N THR A 46 -2.49 12.71 -7.88
CA THR A 46 -2.53 12.09 -6.55
C THR A 46 -3.88 12.29 -5.88
N VAL A 47 -4.46 13.49 -5.99
CA VAL A 47 -5.78 13.79 -5.43
C VAL A 47 -6.85 12.95 -6.13
N GLN A 48 -6.78 12.83 -7.45
CA GLN A 48 -7.70 12.00 -8.23
C GLN A 48 -7.63 10.51 -7.83
N GLU A 49 -6.42 9.98 -7.61
CA GLU A 49 -6.22 8.60 -7.16
C GLU A 49 -6.81 8.35 -5.77
N VAL A 50 -6.64 9.30 -4.85
CA VAL A 50 -7.26 9.22 -3.51
C VAL A 50 -8.78 9.21 -3.62
N ILE A 51 -9.36 10.08 -4.44
CA ILE A 51 -10.82 10.14 -4.67
C ILE A 51 -11.33 8.81 -5.25
N ALA A 52 -10.64 8.26 -6.24
CA ALA A 52 -11.02 7.00 -6.88
C ALA A 52 -10.98 5.83 -5.88
N ALA A 53 -9.91 5.71 -5.11
CA ALA A 53 -9.77 4.69 -4.08
C ALA A 53 -10.83 4.83 -2.97
N HIS A 54 -11.07 6.07 -2.52
CA HIS A 54 -12.10 6.38 -1.54
C HIS A 54 -13.51 5.99 -2.04
N HIS A 55 -13.87 6.40 -3.26
CA HIS A 55 -15.16 6.07 -3.86
C HIS A 55 -15.36 4.55 -4.01
N LYS A 56 -14.33 3.83 -4.49
CA LYS A 56 -14.36 2.37 -4.61
C LYS A 56 -14.59 1.69 -3.26
N ALA A 57 -13.80 2.06 -2.25
CA ALA A 57 -13.90 1.48 -0.91
C ALA A 57 -15.26 1.74 -0.27
N ARG A 58 -15.81 2.96 -0.39
CA ARG A 58 -17.15 3.29 0.12
C ARG A 58 -18.23 2.41 -0.49
N ARG A 59 -18.17 2.19 -1.81
CA ARG A 59 -19.12 1.31 -2.50
C ARG A 59 -18.97 -0.15 -2.09
N GLN A 60 -17.74 -0.64 -1.93
CA GLN A 60 -17.46 -2.01 -1.50
C GLN A 60 -17.98 -2.27 -0.08
N PHE A 61 -17.66 -1.38 0.87
CA PHE A 61 -18.00 -1.57 2.28
C PHE A 61 -19.36 -1.00 2.68
N LYS A 62 -20.07 -0.32 1.76
CA LYS A 62 -21.37 0.31 1.98
C LYS A 62 -21.37 1.25 3.21
N THR A 63 -20.28 2.00 3.37
CA THR A 63 -20.11 2.94 4.47
C THR A 63 -19.86 4.35 3.97
N ASP A 64 -20.42 5.30 4.70
CA ASP A 64 -20.36 6.71 4.35
C ASP A 64 -19.07 7.36 4.81
N LYS A 65 -18.60 6.94 5.99
CA LYS A 65 -17.31 7.32 6.56
C LYS A 65 -16.39 6.12 6.64
N LEU A 66 -15.30 6.14 5.87
CA LEU A 66 -14.27 5.11 5.95
C LEU A 66 -13.33 5.37 7.12
N ARG A 67 -12.96 4.28 7.81
CA ARG A 67 -11.80 4.27 8.71
C ARG A 67 -10.55 4.04 7.87
N TRP A 68 -9.97 5.14 7.38
CA TRP A 68 -8.85 5.10 6.43
C TRP A 68 -7.56 4.59 7.08
N ARG A 69 -7.08 3.43 6.64
CA ARG A 69 -5.81 2.79 7.06
C ARG A 69 -5.49 3.00 8.54
N VAL A 70 -6.43 2.67 9.43
CA VAL A 70 -6.26 2.91 10.87
C VAL A 70 -5.31 1.86 11.46
N SER A 71 -4.27 2.30 12.17
CA SER A 71 -3.38 1.40 12.88
C SER A 71 -4.07 0.80 14.12
N GLY A 72 -3.89 -0.51 14.37
CA GLY A 72 -4.43 -1.15 15.58
C GLY A 72 -3.93 -0.54 16.90
N GLY A 73 -2.69 -0.01 16.92
CA GLY A 73 -2.05 0.62 18.08
C GLY A 73 -2.59 2.01 18.42
N ALA A 74 -1.91 3.07 17.98
CA ALA A 74 -2.26 4.47 18.30
C ALA A 74 -3.63 4.95 17.75
N ARG A 75 -4.43 4.04 17.15
CA ARG A 75 -5.76 4.30 16.57
C ARG A 75 -5.82 5.53 15.67
N ARG A 76 -4.73 5.81 14.96
CA ARG A 76 -4.62 6.90 13.98
C ARG A 76 -4.65 6.37 12.56
N SER A 77 -5.05 7.22 11.62
CA SER A 77 -4.90 6.94 10.20
C SER A 77 -3.43 6.99 9.78
N LEU A 78 -3.00 6.00 9.01
CA LEU A 78 -1.66 5.91 8.47
C LEU A 78 -1.56 6.67 7.15
N GLY A 79 -0.45 7.38 6.97
CA GLY A 79 -0.18 8.15 5.76
C GLY A 79 -0.16 7.27 4.51
N TRP A 80 -0.79 7.73 3.43
CA TRP A 80 -0.79 7.06 2.13
C TRP A 80 -0.91 8.10 1.03
N VAL A 81 0.02 8.06 0.08
CA VAL A 81 0.10 9.01 -1.03
C VAL A 81 0.22 8.22 -2.34
N PRO A 82 -0.88 7.96 -3.04
CA PRO A 82 -0.85 7.27 -4.32
C PRO A 82 -0.42 8.20 -5.45
N PHE A 83 0.13 7.60 -6.50
CA PHE A 83 0.47 8.33 -7.72
C PHE A 83 0.40 7.42 -8.95
N LYS A 84 0.11 8.04 -10.10
CA LYS A 84 0.14 7.38 -11.41
C LYS A 84 1.56 7.30 -11.97
N ALA A 85 1.72 6.55 -13.06
CA ALA A 85 2.94 6.52 -13.85
C ALA A 85 3.46 7.94 -14.16
N SER A 86 4.78 8.06 -14.27
CA SER A 86 5.51 9.31 -14.55
C SER A 86 5.56 10.35 -13.42
N ALA A 87 4.77 10.18 -12.35
CA ALA A 87 4.77 11.11 -11.21
C ALA A 87 6.02 10.97 -10.33
N ALA A 88 6.54 9.75 -10.20
CA ALA A 88 7.82 9.47 -9.56
C ALA A 88 8.84 9.05 -10.62
N LYS A 89 10.10 9.45 -10.43
CA LYS A 89 11.22 9.11 -11.33
C LYS A 89 12.46 8.76 -10.52
N TRP A 90 13.33 7.94 -11.07
CA TRP A 90 14.68 7.80 -10.53
C TRP A 90 15.56 8.92 -11.08
N LYS A 91 16.23 9.68 -10.20
CA LYS A 91 17.12 10.78 -10.57
C LYS A 91 18.24 10.92 -9.55
N SER A 92 19.48 10.99 -10.02
CA SER A 92 20.67 11.21 -9.17
C SER A 92 20.78 10.21 -8.01
N GLY A 93 20.46 8.93 -8.24
CA GLY A 93 20.51 7.88 -7.21
C GLY A 93 19.40 7.95 -6.15
N GLN A 94 18.32 8.70 -6.42
CA GLN A 94 17.23 8.91 -5.49
C GLN A 94 15.87 8.87 -6.21
N VAL A 95 14.79 8.68 -5.45
CA VAL A 95 13.43 8.82 -5.95
C VAL A 95 13.08 10.30 -5.98
N TYR A 96 12.82 10.84 -7.16
CA TYR A 96 12.29 12.19 -7.36
C TYR A 96 10.77 12.15 -7.44
N PHE A 97 10.10 12.85 -6.53
CA PHE A 97 8.64 12.95 -6.49
C PHE A 97 8.22 14.34 -6.01
N ALA A 98 7.28 14.96 -6.72
CA ALA A 98 6.69 16.26 -6.36
C ALA A 98 7.71 17.36 -6.01
N GLY A 99 8.84 17.43 -6.74
CA GLY A 99 9.88 18.45 -6.50
C GLY A 99 10.96 18.05 -5.49
N HIS A 100 10.82 16.90 -4.82
CA HIS A 100 11.70 16.47 -3.75
C HIS A 100 12.43 15.17 -4.08
N TYR A 101 13.62 15.01 -3.52
CA TYR A 101 14.43 13.79 -3.61
C TYR A 101 14.31 12.98 -2.32
N PHE A 102 14.00 11.70 -2.46
CA PHE A 102 13.87 10.75 -1.36
C PHE A 102 14.95 9.67 -1.51
N LYS A 103 15.79 9.52 -0.48
CA LYS A 103 16.67 8.36 -0.37
C LYS A 103 15.82 7.15 0.01
N VAL A 104 16.02 6.05 -0.70
CA VAL A 104 15.38 4.77 -0.42
C VAL A 104 16.45 3.69 -0.32
N TRP A 105 16.18 2.66 0.47
CA TRP A 105 16.97 1.45 0.44
C TRP A 105 16.65 0.70 -0.85
N ASP A 106 17.65 0.49 -1.70
CA ASP A 106 17.49 -0.12 -3.02
C ASP A 106 18.29 -1.43 -3.12
N SER A 107 17.62 -2.56 -2.86
CA SER A 107 18.19 -3.90 -3.06
C SER A 107 18.05 -4.41 -4.49
N TYR A 108 17.27 -3.75 -5.34
CA TYR A 108 16.82 -4.29 -6.63
C TYR A 108 17.38 -3.52 -7.84
N GLY A 109 18.11 -2.43 -7.61
CA GLY A 109 18.63 -1.58 -8.68
C GLY A 109 17.51 -0.83 -9.40
N LEU A 110 16.68 -0.08 -8.65
CA LEU A 110 15.53 0.68 -9.18
C LEU A 110 15.88 1.58 -10.37
N ALA A 111 17.14 2.00 -10.49
CA ALA A 111 17.65 2.75 -11.63
C ALA A 111 17.42 2.07 -12.99
N GLN A 112 17.38 0.74 -13.03
CA GLN A 112 17.25 -0.03 -14.28
C GLN A 112 15.81 -0.20 -14.76
N PHE A 113 14.82 0.23 -13.97
CA PHE A 113 13.41 -0.02 -14.23
C PHE A 113 12.63 1.24 -14.56
N ALA A 114 11.69 1.12 -15.50
CA ALA A 114 10.72 2.17 -15.78
C ALA A 114 9.63 2.18 -14.69
N PHE A 115 9.49 3.33 -14.02
CA PHE A 115 8.50 3.52 -12.95
C PHE A 115 7.09 3.67 -13.52
N ARG A 116 6.14 2.91 -12.97
CA ARG A 116 4.71 2.97 -13.27
C ARG A 116 3.96 3.62 -12.11
N SER A 117 2.75 3.17 -11.82
CA SER A 117 1.98 3.63 -10.65
C SER A 117 2.62 3.12 -9.35
N GLY A 118 2.34 3.82 -8.26
CA GLY A 118 2.87 3.46 -6.97
C GLY A 118 2.24 4.25 -5.85
N SER A 119 2.81 4.11 -4.65
CA SER A 119 2.42 4.94 -3.51
C SER A 119 3.51 5.04 -2.46
N PHE A 120 3.50 6.13 -1.71
CA PHE A 120 4.14 6.17 -0.41
C PHE A 120 3.16 5.66 0.64
N SER A 121 3.60 4.76 1.51
CA SER A 121 2.76 4.21 2.58
C SER A 121 3.50 4.24 3.91
N GLN A 122 2.78 4.66 4.94
CA GLN A 122 3.28 4.65 6.31
C GLN A 122 2.87 3.35 7.01
N ASP A 123 3.77 2.81 7.83
CA ASP A 123 3.48 1.71 8.78
C ASP A 123 3.00 2.24 10.15
N ALA A 124 2.60 1.33 11.04
CA ALA A 124 2.16 1.66 12.39
C ALA A 124 3.26 2.27 13.28
N ARG A 125 4.54 2.08 12.92
CA ARG A 125 5.72 2.62 13.63
C ARG A 125 6.11 4.00 13.11
N GLY A 126 5.47 4.51 12.06
CA GLY A 126 5.75 5.80 11.46
C GLY A 126 6.76 5.78 10.32
N ARG A 127 7.29 4.60 9.95
CA ARG A 127 8.23 4.45 8.83
C ARG A 127 7.48 4.54 7.52
N TRP A 128 8.13 5.14 6.53
CA TRP A 128 7.58 5.35 5.19
C TRP A 128 8.26 4.45 4.18
N TYR A 129 7.43 3.87 3.31
CA TYR A 129 7.86 2.98 2.25
C TYR A 129 7.46 3.57 0.90
N PHE A 130 8.39 3.57 -0.04
CA PHE A 130 8.12 3.84 -1.43
C PHE A 130 7.78 2.53 -2.13
N ASN A 131 6.53 2.37 -2.53
CA ASN A 131 6.03 1.18 -3.22
C ASN A 131 5.87 1.57 -4.69
N ILE A 132 6.53 0.86 -5.59
CA ILE A 132 6.53 1.19 -7.01
C ILE A 132 6.25 -0.06 -7.84
N VAL A 133 5.35 0.07 -8.81
CA VAL A 133 5.20 -0.91 -9.86
C VAL A 133 6.23 -0.59 -10.93
N VAL A 134 6.99 -1.59 -11.34
CA VAL A 134 7.97 -1.50 -12.41
C VAL A 134 7.58 -2.43 -13.54
N GLU A 135 7.98 -2.06 -14.75
CA GLU A 135 7.96 -2.97 -15.88
C GLU A 135 9.28 -3.76 -15.88
N ALA A 136 9.18 -5.08 -15.84
CA ALA A 136 10.33 -5.98 -15.86
C ALA A 136 10.20 -6.92 -17.04
N ALA A 137 11.31 -7.15 -17.75
CA ALA A 137 11.35 -8.12 -18.83
C ALA A 137 11.00 -9.50 -18.28
N GLN A 138 10.04 -10.18 -18.89
CA GLN A 138 9.75 -11.56 -18.56
C GLN A 138 10.86 -12.43 -19.11
N ALA A 139 11.53 -13.21 -18.25
CA ALA A 139 12.45 -14.23 -18.71
C ALA A 139 11.65 -15.29 -19.48
N THR A 140 12.00 -15.49 -20.75
CA THR A 140 11.47 -16.61 -21.53
C THR A 140 12.00 -17.91 -20.97
N SER A 141 11.10 -18.86 -20.71
CA SER A 141 11.50 -20.19 -20.26
C SER A 141 12.28 -20.90 -21.36
N SER A 142 13.46 -21.41 -21.02
CA SER A 142 14.22 -22.35 -21.86
C SER A 142 13.93 -23.81 -21.50
N ALA A 143 12.88 -24.06 -20.70
CA ALA A 143 12.55 -25.42 -20.26
C ALA A 143 12.06 -26.27 -21.43
N THR A 144 12.54 -27.52 -21.48
CA THR A 144 12.19 -28.51 -22.51
C THR A 144 11.19 -29.55 -22.02
N GLY A 145 10.60 -29.36 -20.84
CA GLY A 145 9.69 -30.31 -20.22
C GLY A 145 8.87 -29.70 -19.09
N GLU A 146 8.11 -30.56 -18.42
CA GLU A 146 7.21 -30.18 -17.33
C GLU A 146 7.58 -30.90 -16.02
N VAL A 147 7.33 -30.23 -14.90
CA VAL A 147 7.53 -30.79 -13.56
C VAL A 147 6.29 -30.46 -12.74
N GLY A 148 5.55 -31.49 -12.32
CA GLY A 148 4.48 -31.34 -11.34
C GLY A 148 5.04 -30.90 -9.99
N ILE A 149 4.41 -29.92 -9.35
CA ILE A 149 4.78 -29.35 -8.05
C ILE A 149 3.65 -29.64 -7.07
N ASP A 150 3.92 -30.47 -6.06
CA ASP A 150 3.03 -30.73 -4.93
C ASP A 150 3.45 -29.88 -3.73
N LEU A 151 2.56 -29.02 -3.24
CA LEU A 151 2.86 -28.09 -2.15
C LEU A 151 2.60 -28.76 -0.80
N GLY A 152 3.55 -28.64 0.13
CA GLY A 152 3.49 -29.29 1.43
C GLY A 152 3.81 -28.37 2.61
N LEU A 153 3.49 -28.83 3.83
CA LEU A 153 3.80 -28.13 5.07
C LEU A 153 5.16 -28.56 5.67
N LYS A 154 5.48 -29.86 5.61
CA LYS A 154 6.75 -30.41 6.11
C LYS A 154 7.91 -30.13 5.15
N THR A 155 7.62 -30.21 3.87
CA THR A 155 8.51 -29.85 2.76
C THR A 155 7.73 -28.84 1.93
N THR A 156 8.30 -27.66 1.65
CA THR A 156 7.60 -26.56 0.99
C THR A 156 7.00 -26.99 -0.35
N ALA A 157 7.76 -27.75 -1.14
CA ALA A 157 7.24 -28.42 -2.31
C ALA A 157 8.01 -29.71 -2.63
N THR A 158 7.30 -30.71 -3.15
CA THR A 158 7.90 -31.91 -3.75
C THR A 158 7.60 -31.90 -5.24
N CYS A 159 8.65 -32.04 -6.04
CA CYS A 159 8.56 -32.08 -7.48
C CYS A 159 8.48 -33.53 -7.98
N SER A 160 7.75 -33.75 -9.07
CA SER A 160 7.61 -35.07 -9.73
C SER A 160 8.94 -35.70 -10.17
N ASN A 161 9.99 -34.91 -10.35
CA ASN A 161 11.35 -35.38 -10.64
C ASN A 161 12.15 -35.79 -9.38
N GLY A 162 11.51 -35.81 -8.20
CA GLY A 162 12.12 -36.19 -6.92
C GLY A 162 12.77 -35.04 -6.17
N LEU A 163 12.90 -33.84 -6.77
CA LEU A 163 13.43 -32.66 -6.07
C LEU A 163 12.50 -32.26 -4.93
N LYS A 164 13.10 -31.93 -3.78
CA LYS A 164 12.37 -31.42 -2.60
C LYS A 164 12.88 -30.03 -2.26
N LEU A 165 11.96 -29.08 -2.14
CA LEU A 165 12.22 -27.76 -1.59
C LEU A 165 11.96 -27.83 -0.08
N GLU A 166 13.03 -27.82 0.70
CA GLU A 166 12.95 -27.96 2.14
C GLU A 166 12.22 -26.79 2.79
N SER A 167 11.43 -27.10 3.82
CA SER A 167 10.78 -26.08 4.64
C SER A 167 11.78 -25.61 5.69
N GLU A 168 12.47 -24.50 5.42
CA GLU A 168 13.54 -23.98 6.29
C GLU A 168 13.05 -23.64 7.71
N GLN A 169 11.74 -23.43 7.91
CA GLN A 169 11.12 -23.15 9.22
C GLN A 169 11.91 -22.16 10.11
N PHE A 170 12.65 -21.23 9.51
CA PHE A 170 13.62 -20.36 10.20
C PHE A 170 12.99 -19.58 11.38
N TYR A 171 11.68 -19.31 11.30
CA TYR A 171 10.93 -18.64 12.34
C TYR A 171 10.85 -19.44 13.65
N ARG A 172 10.96 -20.77 13.62
CA ARG A 172 10.95 -21.66 14.81
C ARG A 172 12.10 -21.35 15.76
N GLU A 173 13.26 -20.93 15.25
CA GLU A 173 14.40 -20.52 16.07
C GLU A 173 14.20 -19.13 16.70
N LEU A 174 13.37 -18.30 16.07
CA LEU A 174 13.08 -16.93 16.50
C LEU A 174 11.91 -16.88 17.49
N GLU A 175 10.93 -17.78 17.37
CA GLU A 175 9.77 -17.92 18.26
C GLU A 175 10.14 -17.91 19.75
N PRO A 176 11.04 -18.78 20.26
CA PRO A 176 11.39 -18.81 21.68
C PRO A 176 12.11 -17.53 22.12
N LYS A 177 12.99 -16.98 21.26
CA LYS A 177 13.71 -15.72 21.54
C LYS A 177 12.74 -14.55 21.65
N LEU A 178 11.76 -14.48 20.75
CA LEU A 178 10.71 -13.47 20.76
C LEU A 178 9.81 -13.62 22.00
N ALA A 179 9.40 -14.86 22.33
CA ALA A 179 8.57 -15.12 23.51
C ALA A 179 9.26 -14.69 24.82
N VAL A 180 10.55 -15.00 24.97
CA VAL A 180 11.35 -14.53 26.12
C VAL A 180 11.43 -13.00 26.15
N ALA A 181 11.68 -12.36 25.01
CA ALA A 181 11.73 -10.89 24.92
C ALA A 181 10.37 -10.24 25.27
N GLN A 182 9.26 -10.85 24.86
CA GLN A 182 7.90 -10.41 25.18
C GLN A 182 7.61 -10.54 26.67
N ARG A 183 7.87 -11.71 27.28
CA ARG A 183 7.67 -11.93 28.73
C ARG A 183 8.53 -11.00 29.58
N ALA A 184 9.77 -10.74 29.16
CA ALA A 184 10.68 -9.81 29.82
C ALA A 184 10.38 -8.33 29.54
N ASN A 185 9.27 -8.00 28.85
CA ASN A 185 8.89 -6.64 28.48
C ASN A 185 9.99 -5.84 27.74
N LYS A 186 10.87 -6.52 26.98
CA LYS A 186 11.98 -5.90 26.25
C LYS A 186 11.46 -5.22 24.97
N LYS A 187 10.79 -4.06 25.13
CA LYS A 187 10.09 -3.34 24.06
C LYS A 187 10.93 -3.10 22.80
N GLN A 188 12.23 -2.87 22.93
CA GLN A 188 13.12 -2.70 21.77
C GLN A 188 13.34 -4.00 20.99
N ARG A 189 13.59 -5.12 21.69
CA ARG A 189 13.81 -6.43 21.06
C ARG A 189 12.53 -7.01 20.45
N VAL A 190 11.37 -6.75 21.07
CA VAL A 190 10.05 -7.15 20.53
C VAL A 190 9.68 -6.34 19.28
N LYS A 191 10.19 -5.11 19.16
CA LYS A 191 9.95 -4.23 18.01
C LYS A 191 11.08 -4.29 16.97
N ALA A 192 12.15 -5.05 17.16
CA ALA A 192 13.27 -5.09 16.22
C ALA A 192 12.76 -5.44 14.81
#